data_AF-A0A2U1K910-F1
#
_entry.id   AF-A0A2U1K910-F1
#
_cell.length_a   1.000
_cell.length_b   1.000
_cell.length_c   1.000
_cell.angle_alpha   90.00
_cell.angle_beta   90.00
_cell.angle_gamma   90.00
#
_symmetry.space_group_name_H-M   'P 1'
#
loop_
_entity.id
_entity.type
_entity.pdbx_description
1 polymer ?
#
loop_
_entity_poly.entity_id
_entity_poly.type
_entity_poly.pdbx_seq_one_letter_code
_entity_poly.pdbx_strand_id
1 'polypeptide(L)'
;MAAKTPLIEQLKLEVNSHKMPKLLYSMFEKERNMKRAAEKEYSKKIGEMNIHFKKRSDVLKELEFIGCSTGMFKEYYELLKAELEEDMKEIDSLVERRLACVKRIRKITTMMVKLANMDW
;
A
#
# COMPACT_ATOMS: atom_id res chain seq x y z
N MET A 1 -20.79 4.65 -32.88
CA MET A 1 -20.16 3.88 -31.77
C MET A 1 -19.31 4.85 -30.98
N ALA A 2 -19.73 5.25 -29.78
CA ALA A 2 -18.96 6.18 -28.95
C ALA A 2 -17.68 5.49 -28.47
N ALA A 3 -16.53 6.12 -28.66
CA ALA A 3 -15.25 5.55 -28.27
C ALA A 3 -15.20 5.30 -26.76
N LYS A 4 -14.67 4.13 -26.37
CA LYS A 4 -14.60 3.65 -24.98
C LYS A 4 -13.72 4.50 -24.04
N THR A 5 -13.19 5.64 -24.48
CA THR A 5 -12.29 6.49 -23.68
C THR A 5 -12.35 7.95 -24.13
N PRO A 6 -13.41 8.71 -23.75
CA PRO A 6 -13.59 10.11 -24.17
C PRO A 6 -12.43 11.03 -23.74
N LEU A 7 -11.75 10.71 -22.63
CA LEU A 7 -10.62 11.51 -22.14
C LEU A 7 -9.38 11.45 -23.05
N ILE A 8 -9.14 10.31 -23.71
CA ILE A 8 -8.00 10.14 -24.62
C ILE A 8 -8.25 10.87 -25.93
N GLU A 9 -9.49 10.88 -26.41
CA GLU A 9 -9.87 11.62 -27.62
C GLU A 9 -9.84 13.14 -27.38
N GLN A 10 -10.29 13.60 -26.22
CA GLN A 10 -10.15 15.01 -25.82
C GLN A 10 -8.68 15.44 -25.75
N LEU A 11 -7.82 14.63 -25.13
CA LEU A 11 -6.38 14.92 -25.06
C LEU A 11 -5.69 14.89 -26.43
N LYS A 12 -6.15 14.06 -27.39
CA LYS A 12 -5.64 14.06 -28.78
C LYS A 12 -6.01 15.33 -29.55
N LEU A 13 -7.13 15.97 -29.21
CA LEU A 13 -7.57 17.23 -29.82
C LEU A 13 -6.81 18.44 -29.25
N GLU A 14 -6.46 18.41 -27.96
CA GLU A 14 -5.68 19.46 -27.29
C GLU A 14 -4.17 19.34 -27.51
N VAL A 15 -3.66 18.12 -27.70
CA VAL A 15 -2.23 17.83 -27.83
C VAL A 15 -1.98 17.20 -29.19
N ASN A 16 -1.18 17.87 -30.02
CA ASN A 16 -0.74 17.39 -31.33
C ASN A 16 -0.38 15.89 -31.25
N SER A 17 -0.98 15.02 -32.08
CA SER A 17 -1.03 13.57 -31.83
C SER A 17 0.34 12.93 -31.57
N HIS A 18 1.39 13.43 -32.23
CA HIS A 18 2.79 13.03 -32.09
C HIS A 18 3.38 13.30 -30.68
N LYS A 19 2.82 14.23 -29.90
CA LYS A 19 3.25 14.55 -28.52
C LYS A 19 2.47 13.78 -27.46
N MET A 20 1.32 13.21 -27.82
CA MET A 20 0.44 12.47 -26.92
C MET A 20 1.13 11.26 -26.23
N PRO A 21 1.98 10.47 -26.91
CA PRO A 21 2.65 9.32 -26.29
C PRO A 21 3.60 9.73 -25.18
N LYS A 22 4.38 10.79 -25.44
CA LYS A 22 5.34 11.36 -24.49
C LYS A 22 4.63 11.91 -23.25
N LEU A 23 3.48 12.55 -23.44
CA LEU A 23 2.65 13.04 -22.33
C LEU A 23 2.10 11.88 -21.49
N LEU A 24 1.47 10.89 -22.12
CA LEU A 24 0.93 9.71 -21.42
C LEU A 24 2.03 8.94 -20.67
N TYR A 25 3.19 8.77 -21.30
CA TYR A 25 4.33 8.12 -20.67
C TYR A 25 4.78 8.87 -19.41
N SER A 26 4.93 10.20 -19.49
CA SER A 26 5.32 11.04 -18.34
C SER A 26 4.29 10.98 -17.21
N MET A 27 2.99 11.01 -17.54
CA MET A 27 1.92 10.86 -16.55
C MET A 27 1.97 9.51 -15.83
N PHE A 28 2.11 8.42 -16.59
CA PHE A 28 2.24 7.07 -16.03
C PHE A 28 3.51 6.90 -15.22
N GLU A 29 4.64 7.45 -15.67
CA GLU A 29 5.88 7.42 -14.90
C GLU A 29 5.74 8.13 -13.56
N LYS A 30 5.14 9.33 -13.55
CA LYS A 30 4.86 10.08 -12.32
C LYS A 30 3.96 9.27 -11.37
N GLU A 31 2.88 8.68 -11.89
CA GLU A 31 1.99 7.84 -11.08
C GLU A 31 2.72 6.61 -10.51
N ARG A 32 3.51 5.92 -11.33
CA ARG A 32 4.32 4.76 -10.90
C ARG A 32 5.28 5.15 -9.78
N ASN A 33 5.94 6.29 -9.89
CA ASN A 33 6.91 6.75 -8.90
C ASN A 33 6.22 7.11 -7.57
N MET A 34 5.05 7.75 -7.60
CA MET A 34 4.24 7.98 -6.39
C MET A 34 3.85 6.67 -5.72
N LYS A 35 3.41 5.67 -6.50
CA LYS A 35 3.05 4.35 -5.93
C LYS A 35 4.26 3.59 -5.39
N ARG A 36 5.44 3.71 -6.00
CA ARG A 36 6.70 3.14 -5.47
C ARG A 36 7.11 3.80 -4.16
N ALA A 37 6.98 5.12 -4.06
CA ALA A 37 7.27 5.83 -2.81
C ALA A 37 6.34 5.37 -1.68
N ALA A 38 5.02 5.30 -1.94
CA ALA A 38 4.05 4.79 -0.98
C ALA A 38 4.31 3.32 -0.58
N GLU A 39 4.64 2.45 -1.54
CA GLU A 39 4.99 1.04 -1.27
C GLU A 39 6.21 0.92 -0.33
N LYS A 40 7.24 1.73 -0.53
CA LYS A 40 8.40 1.79 0.37
C LYS A 40 8.03 2.28 1.75
N GLU A 41 7.20 3.32 1.84
CA GLU A 41 6.72 3.84 3.12
C GLU A 41 5.91 2.79 3.89
N TYR A 42 4.97 2.11 3.24
CA TYR A 42 4.23 1.00 3.86
C TYR A 42 5.16 -0.12 4.30
N SER A 43 6.15 -0.50 3.49
CA SER A 43 7.13 -1.52 3.87
C SER A 43 7.90 -1.14 5.13
N LYS A 44 8.30 0.13 5.26
CA LYS A 44 8.96 0.65 6.46
C LYS A 44 8.05 0.59 7.68
N LYS A 45 6.81 1.08 7.56
CA LYS A 45 5.82 1.06 8.66
C LYS A 45 5.46 -0.35 9.10
N ILE A 46 5.33 -1.30 8.17
CA ILE A 46 5.14 -2.72 8.50
C ILE A 46 6.31 -3.24 9.34
N GLY A 47 7.55 -2.90 8.97
CA GLY A 47 8.73 -3.28 9.75
C GLY A 47 8.71 -2.71 11.17
N GLU A 48 8.41 -1.41 11.30
CA GLU A 48 8.29 -0.73 12.60
C GLU A 48 7.18 -1.37 13.46
N MET A 49 5.99 -1.58 12.90
CA MET A 49 4.86 -2.19 13.61
C MET A 49 5.11 -3.64 14.01
N ASN A 50 5.79 -4.45 13.18
CA ASN A 50 6.17 -5.81 13.57
C ASN A 50 7.09 -5.83 14.79
N ILE A 51 7.98 -4.85 14.94
CA ILE A 51 8.82 -4.71 16.14
C ILE A 51 7.95 -4.38 17.35
N HIS A 52 7.00 -3.45 17.22
CA HIS A 52 6.07 -3.08 18.28
C HIS A 52 5.19 -4.27 18.71
N PHE A 53 4.57 -4.95 17.75
CA PHE A 53 3.76 -6.14 17.97
C PHE A 53 4.55 -7.23 18.69
N LYS A 54 5.79 -7.50 18.25
CA LYS A 54 6.64 -8.52 18.90
C LYS A 54 6.94 -8.16 20.35
N LYS A 55 7.34 -6.92 20.63
CA LYS A 55 7.60 -6.46 22.01
C LYS A 55 6.37 -6.61 22.89
N ARG A 56 5.20 -6.17 22.41
CA ARG A 56 3.95 -6.27 23.15
C ARG A 56 3.54 -7.73 23.38
N SER A 57 3.72 -8.59 22.38
CA SER A 57 3.47 -10.03 22.48
C SER A 57 4.39 -10.70 23.51
N ASP A 58 5.67 -10.34 23.54
CA ASP A 58 6.63 -10.89 24.51
C ASP A 58 6.29 -10.44 25.94
N VAL A 59 5.93 -9.18 26.16
CA VAL A 59 5.42 -8.69 27.45
C VAL A 59 4.16 -9.45 27.87
N LEU A 60 3.22 -9.67 26.95
CA LEU A 60 1.97 -10.37 27.26
C LEU A 60 2.22 -11.81 27.71
N LYS A 61 3.19 -12.52 27.12
CA LYS A 61 3.60 -13.86 27.55
C LYS A 61 4.24 -13.86 28.94
N GLU A 62 5.07 -12.85 29.25
CA GLU A 62 5.67 -12.71 30.58
C GLU A 62 4.60 -12.48 31.65
N LEU A 63 3.61 -11.62 31.35
CA LEU A 63 2.47 -11.37 32.23
C LEU A 63 1.61 -12.62 32.43
N GLU A 64 1.38 -13.39 31.37
CA GLU A 64 0.67 -14.67 31.46
C GLU A 64 1.43 -15.67 32.34
N PHE A 65 2.76 -15.77 32.18
CA PHE A 65 3.62 -16.62 33.01
C PHE A 65 3.57 -16.26 34.50
N ILE A 66 3.50 -14.97 34.84
CA ILE A 66 3.42 -14.48 36.23
C ILE A 66 1.98 -14.58 36.78
N GLY A 67 1.01 -14.98 35.96
CA GLY A 67 -0.38 -15.19 36.38
C GLY A 67 -1.26 -13.93 36.33
N CYS A 68 -0.79 -12.85 35.68
CA CYS A 68 -1.53 -11.59 35.54
C CYS A 68 -2.77 -11.71 34.64
N SER A 69 -2.93 -12.81 33.91
CA SER A 69 -4.16 -13.15 33.18
C SER A 69 -5.35 -13.44 34.11
N THR A 70 -5.12 -13.53 35.43
CA THR A 70 -6.12 -13.77 36.45
C THR A 70 -5.98 -12.80 37.63
N GLY A 71 -7.03 -12.70 38.46
CA GLY A 71 -7.00 -11.89 39.67
C GLY A 71 -7.00 -10.38 39.39
N MET A 72 -6.35 -9.60 40.28
CA MET A 72 -6.44 -8.14 40.30
C MET A 72 -5.85 -7.44 39.06
N PHE A 73 -4.98 -8.12 38.29
CA PHE A 73 -4.34 -7.55 37.09
C PHE A 73 -5.04 -7.91 35.78
N LYS A 74 -6.11 -8.71 35.84
CA LYS A 74 -6.81 -9.23 34.65
C LYS A 74 -7.28 -8.12 33.71
N GLU A 75 -7.81 -7.01 34.23
CA GLU A 75 -8.28 -5.91 33.39
C GLU A 75 -7.15 -5.28 32.57
N TYR A 76 -6.00 -5.04 33.19
CA TYR A 76 -4.82 -4.51 32.50
C TYR A 76 -4.25 -5.51 31.47
N TYR A 77 -4.30 -6.80 31.78
CA TYR A 77 -3.90 -7.86 30.85
C TYR A 77 -4.80 -7.88 29.60
N GLU A 78 -6.13 -7.83 29.78
CA GLU A 78 -7.08 -7.80 28.66
C GLU A 78 -6.96 -6.51 27.83
N LEU A 79 -6.67 -5.37 28.46
CA LEU A 79 -6.37 -4.13 27.74
C LEU A 79 -5.13 -4.28 26.84
N LEU A 80 -4.03 -4.82 27.38
CA LEU A 80 -2.81 -5.05 26.61
C LEU A 80 -3.04 -6.05 25.46
N LYS A 81 -3.87 -7.07 25.69
CA LYS A 81 -4.26 -8.03 24.67
C LYS A 81 -5.05 -7.37 23.54
N ALA A 82 -6.00 -6.50 23.87
CA ALA A 82 -6.74 -5.74 22.88
C ALA A 82 -5.81 -4.83 22.05
N GLU A 83 -4.84 -4.16 22.68
CA GLU A 83 -3.84 -3.37 21.96
C GLU A 83 -2.99 -4.23 21.00
N LEU A 84 -2.64 -5.46 21.39
CA LEU A 84 -1.90 -6.39 20.54
C LEU A 84 -2.73 -6.84 19.32
N GLU A 85 -4.05 -7.01 19.49
CA GLU A 85 -4.96 -7.29 18.38
C GLU A 85 -5.09 -6.08 17.43
N GLU A 86 -5.11 -4.86 17.95
CA GLU A 86 -5.12 -3.64 17.13
C GLU A 86 -3.82 -3.48 16.32
N ASP A 87 -2.66 -3.75 16.91
CA ASP A 87 -1.39 -3.78 16.17
C ASP A 87 -1.46 -4.74 14.97
N MET A 88 -2.02 -5.93 15.17
CA MET A 88 -2.15 -6.93 14.11
C MET A 88 -3.05 -6.44 12.98
N LYS A 89 -4.21 -5.84 13.32
CA LYS A 89 -5.12 -5.24 12.34
C LYS A 89 -4.45 -4.10 11.56
N GLU A 90 -3.64 -3.29 12.23
CA GLU A 90 -2.89 -2.22 11.56
C GLU A 90 -1.85 -2.79 10.59
N ILE A 91 -1.09 -3.82 11.01
CA ILE A 91 -0.14 -4.52 10.14
C ILE A 91 -0.84 -5.08 8.90
N ASP A 92 -1.98 -5.76 9.08
CA ASP A 92 -2.75 -6.32 7.96
C ASP A 92 -3.22 -5.22 7.00
N SER A 93 -3.75 -4.11 7.53
CA SER A 93 -4.17 -2.97 6.71
C SER A 93 -3.01 -2.38 5.91
N LEU A 94 -1.82 -2.27 6.51
CA LEU A 94 -0.62 -1.79 5.82
C LEU A 94 -0.17 -2.76 4.72
N VAL A 95 -0.22 -4.07 4.97
CA VAL A 95 0.09 -5.11 3.99
C VAL A 95 -0.85 -5.03 2.79
N GLU A 96 -2.16 -4.88 3.02
CA GLU A 96 -3.14 -4.72 1.94
C GLU A 96 -2.87 -3.47 1.07
N ARG A 97 -2.61 -2.33 1.71
CA ARG A 97 -2.29 -1.07 1.02
C ARG A 97 -0.99 -1.18 0.21
N ARG A 98 0.02 -1.86 0.77
CA ARG A 98 1.27 -2.17 0.07
C ARG A 98 1.01 -3.04 -1.17
N LEU A 99 0.24 -4.11 -1.02
CA LEU A 99 -0.12 -5.00 -2.14
C LEU A 99 -0.90 -4.26 -3.23
N ALA A 100 -1.80 -3.35 -2.86
CA ALA A 100 -2.52 -2.50 -3.81
C ALA A 100 -1.56 -1.59 -4.59
N CYS A 101 -0.54 -1.02 -3.93
CA CYS A 101 0.50 -0.24 -4.61
C CYS A 101 1.29 -1.10 -5.61
N VAL A 102 1.73 -2.30 -5.22
CA VAL A 102 2.46 -3.23 -6.10
C VAL A 102 1.61 -3.60 -7.33
N LYS A 103 0.33 -3.94 -7.13
CA LYS A 103 -0.61 -4.23 -8.23
C LYS A 103 -0.73 -3.05 -9.19
N ARG A 104 -0.84 -1.83 -8.66
CA ARG A 104 -0.94 -0.61 -9.48
C ARG A 104 0.35 -0.33 -10.25
N ILE A 105 1.52 -0.46 -9.60
CA ILE A 105 2.84 -0.31 -10.24
C ILE A 105 2.97 -1.27 -11.42
N ARG A 106 2.58 -2.55 -11.24
CA ARG A 106 2.61 -3.56 -12.30
C ARG A 106 1.72 -3.15 -13.48
N LYS A 107 0.48 -2.74 -13.20
CA LYS A 107 -0.47 -2.29 -14.24
C LYS A 107 0.09 -1.10 -15.04
N ILE A 108 0.60 -0.08 -14.36
CA ILE A 108 1.20 1.09 -15.00
C ILE A 108 2.41 0.70 -15.84
N THR A 109 3.28 -0.16 -15.31
CA THR A 109 4.46 -0.65 -16.04
C THR A 109 4.07 -1.38 -17.33
N THR A 110 3.05 -2.24 -17.28
CA THR A 110 2.51 -2.90 -18.48
C THR A 110 1.94 -1.89 -19.48
N MET A 111 1.24 -0.85 -19.02
CA MET A 111 0.72 0.22 -19.90
C MET A 111 1.85 1.00 -20.57
N MET A 112 2.91 1.34 -19.83
CA MET A 112 4.08 2.03 -20.38
C MET A 112 4.81 1.20 -21.45
N VAL A 113 4.96 -0.12 -21.23
CA VAL A 113 5.54 -1.03 -22.24
C VAL A 113 4.66 -1.07 -23.50
N LYS A 114 3.33 -1.14 -23.35
CA LYS A 114 2.42 -1.09 -24.51
C LYS A 114 2.52 0.22 -25.28
N LEU A 115 2.59 1.36 -24.59
CA LEU A 115 2.75 2.67 -25.24
C LEU A 115 4.09 2.77 -26.00
N ALA A 116 5.16 2.18 -25.46
CA ALA A 116 6.47 2.18 -26.12
C ALA A 116 6.49 1.33 -27.40
N ASN A 117 5.63 0.32 -27.49
CA ASN A 117 5.51 -0.57 -28.64
C ASN A 117 4.38 -0.18 -29.62
N MET A 118 3.70 0.94 -29.38
CA MET A 118 2.73 1.47 -30.34
C MET A 118 3.49 2.22 -31.44
N ASP A 119 3.17 1.91 -32.70
CA ASP A 119 3.58 2.75 -33.83
C ASP A 119 2.77 4.04 -33.77
N TRP A 120 3.46 5.18 -33.70
CA TRP A 120 2.88 6.52 -33.51
C TRP A 120 3.01 7.38 -34.76
#